data_AF-A0A7L0JID8-F1
#
_entry.id   AF-A0A7L0JID8-F1
#
_cell.length_a   1.000
_cell.length_b   1.000
_cell.length_c   1.000
_cell.angle_alpha   90.00
_cell.angle_beta   90.00
_cell.angle_gamma   90.00
#
_symmetry.space_group_name_H-M   'P 1'
#
loop_
_entity.id
_entity.type
_entity.pdbx_description
1 polymer ?
#
loop_
_entity_poly.entity_id
_entity_poly.type
_entity_poly.pdbx_seq_one_letter_code
_entity_poly.pdbx_strand_id
1 'polypeptide(L)'
;VQKLSGMINWLRPYLGLTPSQFQPLIDLLKGDSDLRAPRKLTPQAKRTIALVEQCLQTKHVWRIAPDVAIHVYILIESMVPFAMIAQWNPAWHDPLHVL
;
A
#
# COMPACT_ATOMS: atom_id res chain seq x y z
N VAL A 1 -18.49 -3.35 -6.29
CA VAL A 1 -17.16 -3.91 -6.62
C VAL A 1 -16.22 -2.89 -7.25
N GLN A 2 -16.63 -2.14 -8.28
CA GLN A 2 -15.75 -1.13 -8.92
C GLN A 2 -15.18 -0.08 -7.96
N LYS A 3 -16.00 0.53 -7.08
CA LYS A 3 -15.50 1.51 -6.10
C LYS A 3 -14.40 0.92 -5.20
N LEU A 4 -14.63 -0.28 -4.67
CA LEU A 4 -13.66 -1.00 -3.84
C LEU A 4 -12.37 -1.29 -4.62
N SER A 5 -12.50 -1.83 -5.85
CA SER A 5 -11.35 -2.12 -6.70
C SER A 5 -10.57 -0.85 -7.06
N GLY A 6 -11.24 0.27 -7.32
CA GLY A 6 -10.63 1.57 -7.55
C GLY A 6 -9.85 2.10 -6.35
N MET A 7 -10.45 2.05 -5.15
CA MET A 7 -9.77 2.44 -3.90
C MET A 7 -8.54 1.57 -3.63
N ILE A 8 -8.68 0.26 -3.81
CA ILE A 8 -7.57 -0.67 -3.58
C ILE A 8 -6.47 -0.49 -4.65
N ASN A 9 -6.83 -0.21 -5.90
CA ASN A 9 -5.85 0.06 -6.96
C ASN A 9 -5.07 1.37 -6.68
N TRP A 10 -5.72 2.37 -6.08
CA TRP A 10 -5.05 3.59 -5.60
C TRP A 10 -4.04 3.28 -4.47
N LEU A 11 -4.36 2.34 -3.58
CA LEU A 11 -3.47 1.92 -2.49
C LEU A 11 -2.29 1.05 -2.94
N ARG A 12 -2.33 0.49 -4.16
CA ARG A 12 -1.36 -0.51 -4.65
C ARG A 12 0.12 -0.14 -4.41
N PRO A 13 0.60 1.10 -4.63
CA PRO A 13 2.00 1.46 -4.40
C PRO A 13 2.45 1.26 -2.94
N TYR A 14 1.53 1.40 -1.98
CA TYR A 14 1.82 1.40 -0.55
C TYR A 14 1.76 -0.01 0.06
N LEU A 15 1.07 -0.94 -0.59
CA LEU A 15 0.81 -2.27 -0.04
C LEU A 15 1.96 -3.24 -0.25
N GLY A 16 2.86 -2.99 -1.23
CA GLY A 16 3.97 -3.87 -1.57
C GLY A 16 3.56 -5.30 -1.96
N LEU A 17 2.33 -5.47 -2.47
CA LEU A 17 1.82 -6.72 -3.01
C LEU A 17 2.27 -6.88 -4.47
N THR A 18 2.57 -8.11 -4.87
CA THR A 18 2.97 -8.41 -6.25
C THR A 18 1.79 -8.22 -7.21
N PRO A 19 2.06 -7.98 -8.51
CA PRO A 19 1.00 -7.93 -9.52
C PRO A 19 0.10 -9.17 -9.53
N SER A 20 0.67 -10.36 -9.32
CA SER A 20 -0.07 -11.62 -9.29
C SER A 20 -1.01 -11.74 -8.09
N GLN A 21 -0.61 -11.25 -6.91
CA GLN A 21 -1.48 -11.19 -5.73
C GLN A 21 -2.67 -10.26 -5.96
N PHE A 22 -2.48 -9.21 -6.76
CA PHE A 22 -3.51 -8.22 -7.09
C PHE A 22 -4.48 -8.65 -8.20
N GLN A 23 -4.02 -9.52 -9.11
CA GLN A 23 -4.74 -9.91 -10.33
C GLN A 23 -6.21 -10.32 -10.10
N PRO A 24 -6.57 -11.12 -9.06
CA PRO A 24 -7.95 -11.53 -8.84
C PRO A 24 -8.94 -10.37 -8.64
N LEU A 25 -8.49 -9.23 -8.09
CA LEU A 25 -9.33 -8.03 -7.93
C LEU A 25 -9.50 -7.24 -9.22
N ILE A 26 -8.49 -7.24 -10.09
CA ILE A 26 -8.55 -6.62 -11.42
C ILE A 26 -9.44 -7.44 -12.34
N ASP A 27 -9.44 -8.77 -12.20
CA ASP A 27 -10.28 -9.66 -13.00
C ASP A 27 -11.78 -9.45 -12.73
N LEU A 28 -12.17 -8.99 -11.53
CA LEU A 28 -13.54 -8.56 -11.25
C LEU A 28 -13.97 -7.31 -12.04
N LEU A 29 -13.00 -6.58 -12.62
CA LEU A 29 -13.29 -5.42 -13.45
C LEU A 29 -13.50 -5.79 -14.92
N LYS A 30 -13.02 -6.96 -15.34
CA LYS A 30 -13.17 -7.48 -16.72
C LYS A 30 -14.62 -7.91 -16.97
N GLY A 31 -15.05 -7.83 -18.22
CA GLY A 31 -16.41 -8.17 -18.65
C GLY A 31 -17.26 -6.94 -18.96
N ASP A 32 -18.53 -6.99 -18.58
CA ASP A 32 -19.54 -5.98 -18.93
C ASP A 32 -19.18 -4.58 -18.41
N SER A 33 -19.14 -3.60 -19.32
CA SER A 33 -18.90 -2.19 -19.02
C SER A 33 -20.03 -1.52 -18.25
N ASP A 34 -21.24 -2.09 -18.23
CA ASP A 34 -22.35 -1.57 -17.44
C ASP A 34 -22.01 -1.60 -15.93
N LEU A 35 -22.14 -0.44 -15.29
CA LEU A 35 -21.94 -0.25 -13.86
C LEU A 35 -22.98 -1.02 -13.02
N ARG A 36 -24.14 -1.33 -13.60
CA ARG A 36 -25.24 -2.04 -12.95
C ARG A 36 -25.13 -3.56 -13.10
N ALA A 37 -24.25 -4.04 -13.96
CA ALA A 37 -24.05 -5.46 -14.15
C ALA A 37 -23.61 -6.12 -12.83
N PRO A 38 -24.27 -7.23 -12.42
CA PRO A 38 -23.95 -7.88 -11.15
C PRO A 38 -22.55 -8.51 -11.21
N ARG A 39 -21.64 -8.05 -10.35
CA ARG A 39 -20.29 -8.62 -10.20
C ARG A 39 -20.17 -9.30 -8.85
N LYS A 40 -19.92 -10.60 -8.87
CA LYS A 40 -19.75 -11.42 -7.65
C LYS A 40 -18.29 -11.46 -7.24
N LEU A 41 -18.03 -11.28 -5.95
CA LEU A 41 -16.71 -11.49 -5.35
C LEU A 41 -16.36 -12.98 -5.37
N THR A 42 -15.35 -13.35 -6.16
CA THR A 42 -14.82 -14.71 -6.21
C THR A 42 -14.06 -15.04 -4.91
N PRO A 43 -13.89 -16.33 -4.57
CA PRO A 43 -13.09 -16.72 -3.40
C PRO A 43 -11.65 -16.19 -3.45
N GLN A 44 -11.05 -16.11 -4.65
CA GLN A 44 -9.71 -15.55 -4.84
C GLN A 44 -9.68 -14.05 -4.55
N ALA A 45 -10.65 -13.28 -5.05
CA ALA A 45 -10.73 -11.86 -4.77
C ALA A 45 -10.94 -11.56 -3.27
N LYS A 46 -11.71 -12.39 -2.55
CA LYS A 46 -11.85 -12.28 -1.10
C LYS A 46 -10.51 -12.47 -0.37
N ARG A 47 -9.69 -13.44 -0.80
CA ARG A 47 -8.35 -13.65 -0.25
C ARG A 47 -7.44 -12.45 -0.51
N THR A 48 -7.48 -11.88 -1.72
CA THR A 48 -6.72 -10.66 -2.03
C THR A 48 -7.14 -9.49 -1.14
N ILE A 49 -8.45 -9.32 -0.86
CA ILE A 49 -8.91 -8.26 0.06
C ILE A 49 -8.36 -8.47 1.47
N ALA A 50 -8.38 -9.70 1.99
CA ALA A 50 -7.82 -10.01 3.32
C ALA A 50 -6.31 -9.69 3.39
N LEU A 51 -5.56 -9.99 2.32
CA LEU A 51 -4.14 -9.61 2.19
C LEU A 51 -3.95 -8.09 2.20
N VAL A 52 -4.80 -7.35 1.49
CA VAL A 52 -4.78 -5.87 1.49
C VAL A 52 -5.02 -5.33 2.90
N GLU A 53 -6.02 -5.86 3.63
CA GLU A 53 -6.31 -5.46 5.01
C GLU A 53 -5.12 -5.73 5.95
N GLN A 54 -4.49 -6.90 5.84
CA GLN A 54 -3.30 -7.23 6.61
C GLN A 54 -2.13 -6.29 6.30
N CYS A 55 -1.92 -5.95 5.02
CA CYS A 55 -0.89 -4.98 4.63
C CYS A 55 -1.19 -3.59 5.19
N LEU A 56 -2.44 -3.14 5.19
CA LEU A 56 -2.82 -1.85 5.75
C LEU A 56 -2.61 -1.76 7.27
N GLN A 57 -2.76 -2.88 7.99
CA GLN A 57 -2.49 -2.92 9.44
C GLN A 57 -1.00 -2.84 9.76
N THR A 58 -0.14 -3.32 8.86
CA THR A 58 1.31 -3.43 9.06
C THR A 58 2.10 -2.32 8.41
N LYS A 59 1.52 -1.62 7.43
CA LYS A 59 2.16 -0.55 6.68
C LYS A 59 1.46 0.77 6.92
N HIS A 60 2.19 1.71 7.51
CA HIS A 60 1.78 3.09 7.62
C HIS A 60 2.90 3.97 7.08
N VAL A 61 2.50 5.10 6.49
CA VAL A 61 3.39 6.18 6.12
C VAL A 61 2.99 7.39 6.93
N TRP A 62 3.97 8.12 7.41
CA TRP A 62 3.72 9.35 8.15
C TRP A 62 3.54 10.51 7.18
N ARG A 63 2.71 11.48 7.56
CA ARG A 63 2.65 12.75 6.83
C ARG A 63 3.90 13.56 7.12
N ILE A 64 4.41 14.23 6.10
CA ILE A 64 5.54 15.16 6.23
C ILE A 64 5.14 16.31 7.16
N ALA A 65 5.93 16.51 8.21
CA ALA A 65 5.88 17.69 9.06
C ALA A 65 6.74 18.81 8.43
N PRO A 66 6.18 19.94 7.96
CA PRO A 66 6.93 20.94 7.21
C PRO A 66 8.08 21.61 7.98
N ASP A 67 8.01 21.59 9.30
CA ASP A 67 8.96 22.19 10.23
C ASP A 67 10.11 21.24 10.64
N VAL A 68 10.06 19.97 10.20
CA VAL A 68 11.06 18.96 10.53
C VAL A 68 11.88 18.61 9.29
N ALA A 69 13.20 18.59 9.42
CA ALA A 69 14.10 18.24 8.32
C ALA A 69 13.90 16.79 7.85
N ILE A 70 13.88 16.60 6.52
CA ILE A 70 13.86 15.29 5.88
C ILE A 70 15.31 14.78 5.78
N HIS A 71 15.53 13.56 6.25
CA HIS A 71 16.82 12.89 6.20
C HIS A 71 16.76 11.66 5.29
N VAL A 72 17.86 11.39 4.60
CA VAL A 72 18.07 10.13 3.86
C VAL A 72 19.08 9.31 4.63
N TYR A 73 18.63 8.17 5.16
CA TYR A 73 19.48 7.20 5.86
C TYR A 73 19.89 6.13 4.85
N ILE A 74 21.19 5.98 4.63
CA ILE A 74 21.75 4.96 3.75
C ILE A 74 22.42 3.90 4.63
N LEU A 75 21.87 2.69 4.60
CA LEU A 75 22.43 1.53 5.27
C LEU A 75 23.12 0.65 4.22
N ILE A 76 24.43 0.52 4.33
CA ILE A 76 25.22 -0.35 3.46
C ILE A 76 25.45 -1.66 4.21
N GLU A 77 24.51 -2.60 4.08
CA GLU A 77 24.71 -3.98 4.53
C GLU A 77 25.08 -4.85 3.32
N SER A 78 26.33 -5.34 3.27
CA SER A 78 26.85 -6.21 2.21
C SER A 78 26.79 -5.59 0.78
N MET A 79 26.53 -6.41 -0.25
CA MET A 79 26.57 -6.06 -1.69
C MET A 79 25.38 -5.20 -2.17
N VAL A 80 24.43 -4.86 -1.30
CA VAL A 80 23.23 -4.10 -1.68
C VAL A 80 22.96 -2.97 -0.68
N PRO A 81 23.07 -1.69 -1.09
CA PRO A 81 22.71 -0.58 -0.22
C PRO A 81 21.18 -0.48 -0.07
N PHE A 82 20.75 -0.24 1.15
CA PHE A 82 19.38 0.15 1.48
C PHE A 82 19.34 1.64 1.78
N ALA A 83 18.27 2.31 1.39
CA ALA A 83 18.03 3.71 1.72
C ALA A 83 16.63 3.90 2.28
N MET A 84 16.49 4.78 3.26
CA MET A 84 15.23 5.15 3.88
C MET A 84 15.14 6.68 3.93
N ILE A 85 14.00 7.22 3.54
CA ILE A 85 13.69 8.64 3.69
C ILE A 85 12.80 8.78 4.93
N ALA A 86 13.21 9.61 5.89
CA ALA A 86 12.46 9.76 7.14
C ALA A 86 12.67 11.13 7.78
N GLN A 87 11.75 11.49 8.67
CA GLN A 87 11.88 12.62 9.59
C GLN A 87 12.14 12.11 11.00
N TRP A 88 13.12 12.71 11.67
CA TRP A 88 13.43 12.42 13.06
C TRP A 88 13.05 13.60 13.95
N ASN A 89 12.24 13.35 14.97
CA ASN A 89 11.90 14.35 15.98
C ASN A 89 11.70 13.69 17.35
N PRO A 90 12.60 13.93 18.32
CA PRO A 90 12.53 13.31 19.65
C PRO A 90 11.32 13.73 20.49
N ALA A 91 10.58 14.77 20.08
CA ALA A 91 9.36 15.22 20.77
C ALA A 91 8.10 14.45 20.36
N TRP A 92 8.15 13.63 19.30
CA TRP A 92 7.03 12.80 18.87
C TRP A 92 6.93 11.51 19.69
N HIS A 93 5.72 10.93 19.72
CA HIS A 93 5.49 9.65 20.39
C HIS A 93 6.31 8.51 19.73
N ASP A 94 6.35 8.49 18.40
CA ASP A 94 7.33 7.74 17.63
C ASP A 94 8.33 8.74 17.03
N PRO A 95 9.61 8.74 17.46
CA PRO A 95 10.55 9.76 17.03
C PRO A 95 10.99 9.61 15.57
N LEU A 96 10.73 8.46 14.93
CA LEU A 96 11.13 8.19 13.54
C LEU A 96 9.91 8.01 12.65
N HIS A 97 9.63 9.01 11.83
CA HIS A 97 8.56 8.97 10.85
C HIS A 97 9.11 8.64 9.46
N VAL A 98 8.92 7.41 9.00
CA VAL A 98 9.26 6.98 7.62
C VAL A 98 8.27 7.58 6.62
N LEU A 99 8.82 8.13 5.53
CA LEU A 99 8.08 8.79 4.44
C LEU A 99 7.82 7.85 3.25
#